data_AF-A3NU68-F1
#
_entry.id   AF-A3NU68-F1
#
_cell.length_a   1.000
_cell.length_b   1.000
_cell.length_c   1.000
_cell.angle_alpha   90.00
_cell.angle_beta   90.00
_cell.angle_gamma   90.00
#
_symmetry.space_group_name_H-M   'P 1'
#
loop_
_entity.id
_entity.type
_entity.pdbx_description
1 polymer ?
#
loop_
_entity_poly.entity_id
_entity_poly.type
_entity_poly.pdbx_seq_one_letter_code
_entity_poly.pdbx_strand_id
1 'polypeptide(L)'
;MGADDYHRIGYLMPMPVPFIFFLIFYYKILNKDYFSFVYYPIRFNRRTRKVYVFREKRDGGILAVPWDSVFFHIGRGTDMKFLRDIRGEVMEGDIVKDTFALGHCAESDRPVLEMWEFIRRYMEEGPEAVAEVPLDKYVELSVAPTLKNCLISAVGFTNATTPTKRILLSPFIGLFTLVRWLVFKTCKEPQFPPEIEAECRVEPNDPNVWPIPASIGEFAATVPGFIERAREKAQRGQAQDNADRQPHPMRKRRRRRAQ
;
A
#
# COMPACT_ATOMS: atom_id res chain seq x y z
N MET A 1 1.47 -7.01 -58.48
CA MET A 1 1.22 -6.11 -57.34
C MET A 1 2.35 -5.10 -57.32
N GLY A 2 2.06 -3.89 -57.79
CA GLY A 2 3.06 -2.83 -57.93
C GLY A 2 3.29 -2.12 -56.59
N ALA A 3 4.43 -1.42 -56.46
CA ALA A 3 4.75 -0.59 -55.29
C ALA A 3 3.63 0.43 -54.96
N ASP A 4 2.85 0.84 -55.96
CA ASP A 4 1.72 1.77 -55.82
C ASP A 4 0.50 1.20 -55.07
N ASP A 5 0.33 -0.12 -55.04
CA ASP A 5 -0.79 -0.76 -54.31
C ASP A 5 -0.58 -0.67 -52.79
N TYR A 6 0.66 -0.71 -52.32
CA TYR A 6 0.99 -0.62 -50.88
C TYR A 6 0.69 0.77 -50.30
N HIS A 7 0.91 1.83 -51.08
CA HIS A 7 0.58 3.19 -50.67
C HIS A 7 -0.94 3.36 -50.53
N ARG A 8 -1.75 2.78 -51.42
CA ARG A 8 -3.22 2.86 -51.36
C ARG A 8 -3.81 2.02 -50.23
N ILE A 9 -3.22 0.87 -49.91
CA ILE A 9 -3.64 0.02 -48.77
C ILE A 9 -3.31 0.70 -47.42
N GLY A 10 -2.21 1.44 -47.33
CA GLY A 10 -1.85 2.21 -46.12
C GLY A 10 -2.80 3.37 -45.79
N TYR A 11 -3.39 4.01 -46.80
CA TYR A 11 -4.42 5.04 -46.63
C TYR A 11 -5.84 4.48 -46.43
N LEU A 12 -6.04 3.18 -46.70
CA LEU A 12 -7.31 2.47 -46.58
C LEU A 12 -7.38 1.59 -45.31
N MET A 13 -6.48 1.75 -44.34
CA MET A 13 -6.82 1.39 -42.97
C MET A 13 -7.77 2.49 -42.50
N PRO A 14 -9.09 2.23 -42.36
CA PRO A 14 -10.01 3.30 -42.06
C PRO A 14 -9.58 3.85 -40.69
N MET A 15 -9.19 5.12 -40.64
CA MET A 15 -8.89 5.89 -39.43
C MET A 15 -9.78 5.57 -38.21
N PRO A 16 -11.07 5.18 -38.32
CA PRO A 16 -11.84 4.69 -37.19
C PRO A 16 -11.26 3.47 -36.48
N VAL A 17 -10.56 2.53 -37.14
CA VAL A 17 -10.06 1.32 -36.49
C VAL A 17 -8.95 1.65 -35.48
N PRO A 18 -7.84 2.33 -35.83
CA PRO A 18 -6.86 2.78 -34.85
C PRO A 18 -7.46 3.67 -33.76
N PHE A 19 -8.43 4.52 -34.13
CA PHE A 19 -9.13 5.40 -33.17
C PHE A 19 -9.99 4.61 -32.18
N ILE A 20 -10.75 3.60 -32.64
CA ILE A 20 -11.53 2.70 -31.79
C ILE A 20 -10.60 1.88 -30.90
N PHE A 21 -9.49 1.35 -31.43
CA PHE A 21 -8.47 0.67 -30.63
C PHE A 21 -7.88 1.61 -29.57
N PHE A 22 -7.57 2.85 -29.93
CA PHE A 22 -7.09 3.86 -28.98
C PHE A 22 -8.14 4.17 -27.89
N LEU A 23 -9.41 4.32 -28.25
CA LEU A 23 -10.49 4.53 -27.27
C LEU A 23 -10.65 3.33 -26.35
N ILE A 24 -10.62 2.11 -26.89
CA ILE A 24 -10.68 0.88 -26.08
C ILE A 24 -9.47 0.81 -25.14
N PHE A 25 -8.26 1.07 -25.65
CA PHE A 25 -7.03 1.12 -24.87
C PHE A 25 -7.11 2.19 -23.77
N TYR A 26 -7.61 3.37 -24.10
CA TYR A 26 -7.81 4.46 -23.15
C TYR A 26 -8.80 4.07 -22.04
N TYR A 27 -10.01 3.63 -22.40
CA TYR A 27 -11.06 3.34 -21.41
C TYR A 27 -10.82 2.07 -20.60
N LYS A 28 -10.14 1.07 -21.16
CA LYS A 28 -9.89 -0.22 -20.47
C LYS A 28 -8.60 -0.23 -19.67
N ILE A 29 -7.56 0.47 -20.12
CA ILE A 29 -6.21 0.41 -19.56
C ILE A 29 -5.79 1.77 -19.03
N LEU A 30 -5.63 2.78 -19.88
CA LEU A 30 -5.02 4.05 -19.45
C LEU A 30 -5.83 4.77 -18.38
N ASN A 31 -7.16 4.84 -18.47
CA ASN A 31 -8.01 5.56 -17.51
C ASN A 31 -8.07 4.92 -16.11
N LYS A 32 -7.50 3.72 -15.93
CA LYS A 32 -7.42 3.09 -14.60
C LYS A 32 -6.15 3.50 -13.87
N ASP A 33 -5.04 3.57 -14.59
CA ASP A 33 -3.72 3.89 -14.02
C ASP A 33 -3.37 5.38 -14.17
N TYR A 34 -3.85 6.04 -15.22
CA TYR A 34 -3.69 7.47 -15.51
C TYR A 34 -5.03 8.19 -15.34
N PHE A 35 -4.99 9.45 -14.96
CA PHE A 35 -6.19 10.30 -14.75
C PHE A 35 -7.14 9.84 -13.64
N SER A 36 -6.69 8.92 -12.79
CA SER A 36 -7.39 8.44 -11.59
C SER A 36 -6.86 9.16 -10.34
N PHE A 37 -6.88 8.50 -9.18
CA PHE A 37 -6.26 8.99 -7.95
C PHE A 37 -4.85 8.43 -7.75
N VAL A 38 -3.97 9.22 -7.13
CA VAL A 38 -2.59 8.80 -6.83
C VAL A 38 -2.51 7.73 -5.73
N TYR A 39 -3.52 7.65 -4.86
CA TYR A 39 -3.72 6.63 -3.82
C TYR A 39 -5.18 6.65 -3.34
N TYR A 40 -5.58 5.65 -2.54
CA TYR A 40 -6.92 5.53 -1.95
C TYR A 40 -6.80 5.52 -0.42
N PRO A 41 -6.91 6.69 0.25
CA PRO A 41 -6.62 6.80 1.67
C PRO A 41 -7.71 6.20 2.54
N ILE A 42 -7.28 5.68 3.69
CA ILE A 42 -8.16 5.31 4.80
C ILE A 42 -7.76 6.14 6.01
N ARG A 43 -8.71 6.84 6.62
CA ARG A 43 -8.48 7.68 7.80
C ARG A 43 -9.13 7.05 9.01
N PHE A 44 -8.34 6.91 10.06
CA PHE A 44 -8.79 6.48 11.37
C PHE A 44 -8.90 7.70 12.28
N ASN A 45 -10.12 8.05 12.68
CA ASN A 45 -10.35 9.10 13.66
C ASN A 45 -10.55 8.45 15.03
N ARG A 46 -9.51 8.47 15.85
CA ARG A 46 -9.56 7.94 17.22
C ARG A 46 -10.57 8.70 18.09
N ARG A 47 -10.61 10.03 17.98
CA ARG A 47 -11.44 10.89 18.86
C ARG A 47 -12.93 10.59 18.67
N THR A 48 -13.37 10.42 17.43
CA THR A 48 -14.77 10.11 17.10
C THR A 48 -15.03 8.62 16.90
N ARG A 49 -13.98 7.78 17.02
CA ARG A 49 -13.98 6.34 16.78
C ARG A 49 -14.61 5.96 15.44
N LYS A 50 -14.20 6.64 14.36
CA LYS A 50 -14.69 6.37 12.99
C LYS A 50 -13.56 6.00 12.05
N VAL A 51 -13.90 5.20 11.04
CA VAL A 51 -13.06 4.85 9.90
C VAL A 51 -13.69 5.45 8.65
N TYR A 52 -12.88 6.23 7.92
CA TYR A 52 -13.27 6.79 6.63
C TYR A 52 -12.46 6.14 5.52
N VAL A 53 -13.13 5.46 4.60
CA VAL A 53 -12.49 4.83 3.43
C VAL A 53 -12.82 5.66 2.20
N PHE A 54 -11.78 6.18 1.56
CA PHE A 54 -11.93 6.90 0.31
C PHE A 54 -12.20 5.92 -0.84
N ARG A 55 -13.33 6.11 -1.52
CA ARG A 55 -13.68 5.36 -2.73
C ARG A 55 -14.29 6.31 -3.74
N GLU A 56 -14.20 5.94 -5.00
CA GLU A 56 -14.81 6.71 -6.07
C GLU A 56 -16.33 6.61 -6.03
N LYS A 57 -17.02 7.62 -6.58
CA LYS A 57 -18.49 7.62 -6.67
C LYS A 57 -19.05 6.38 -7.38
N ARG A 58 -18.30 5.82 -8.33
CA ARG A 58 -18.66 4.59 -9.05
C ARG A 58 -18.67 3.34 -8.15
N ASP A 59 -17.91 3.37 -7.06
CA ASP A 59 -17.71 2.26 -6.13
C ASP A 59 -18.49 2.49 -4.81
N GLY A 60 -19.53 3.34 -4.84
CA GLY A 60 -20.35 3.67 -3.67
C GLY A 60 -19.90 4.92 -2.90
N GLY A 61 -18.83 5.59 -3.34
CA GLY A 61 -18.33 6.79 -2.69
C GLY A 61 -17.74 6.53 -1.30
N ILE A 62 -17.48 7.60 -0.56
CA ILE A 62 -16.81 7.50 0.74
C ILE A 62 -17.63 6.68 1.72
N LEU A 63 -16.97 5.70 2.34
CA LEU A 63 -17.53 4.90 3.42
C LEU A 63 -17.12 5.54 4.76
N ALA A 64 -18.09 5.81 5.62
CA ALA A 64 -17.83 6.28 6.98
C ALA A 64 -18.54 5.35 7.96
N VAL A 65 -17.78 4.63 8.79
CA VAL A 65 -18.31 3.64 9.72
C VAL A 65 -17.69 3.77 11.11
N PRO A 66 -18.44 3.45 12.19
CA PRO A 66 -17.86 3.31 13.52
C PRO A 66 -16.75 2.26 13.52
N TRP A 67 -15.63 2.54 14.19
CA TRP A 67 -14.53 1.58 14.36
C TRP A 67 -15.00 0.29 15.01
N ASP A 68 -15.82 0.39 16.05
CA ASP A 68 -16.31 -0.75 16.83
C ASP A 68 -17.30 -1.65 16.06
N SER A 69 -17.81 -1.20 14.91
CA SER A 69 -18.69 -2.01 14.05
C SER A 69 -17.96 -2.75 12.93
N VAL A 70 -16.65 -2.52 12.75
CA VAL A 70 -15.88 -3.17 11.68
C VAL A 70 -15.26 -4.46 12.20
N PHE A 71 -15.49 -5.55 11.47
CA PHE A 71 -14.83 -6.82 11.75
C PHE A 71 -13.51 -6.91 10.99
N PHE A 72 -12.39 -6.83 11.71
CA PHE A 72 -11.06 -6.93 11.13
C PHE A 72 -10.52 -8.36 11.15
N HIS A 73 -9.96 -8.81 10.02
CA HIS A 73 -9.29 -10.10 9.92
C HIS A 73 -8.15 -10.07 8.89
N ILE A 74 -7.32 -11.12 8.90
CA ILE A 74 -6.28 -11.31 7.88
C ILE A 74 -6.92 -11.93 6.65
N GLY A 75 -6.93 -11.17 5.56
CA GLY A 75 -7.33 -11.63 4.24
C GLY A 75 -6.19 -12.29 3.47
N ARG A 76 -6.55 -12.97 2.37
CA ARG A 76 -5.58 -13.57 1.43
C ARG A 76 -5.90 -13.17 0.00
N GLY A 77 -4.86 -12.95 -0.79
CA GLY A 77 -5.00 -12.64 -2.21
C GLY A 77 -5.79 -13.71 -2.95
N THR A 78 -6.64 -13.29 -3.89
CA THR A 78 -7.47 -14.21 -4.70
C THR A 78 -6.59 -15.10 -5.57
N ASP A 79 -5.68 -14.49 -6.33
CA ASP A 79 -4.74 -15.18 -7.20
C ASP A 79 -3.47 -15.56 -6.44
N MET A 80 -2.81 -14.56 -5.86
CA MET A 80 -1.59 -14.72 -5.07
C MET A 80 -1.93 -15.03 -3.61
N LYS A 81 -2.38 -16.26 -3.34
CA LYS A 81 -2.86 -16.71 -2.02
C LYS A 81 -1.84 -16.62 -0.87
N PHE A 82 -0.56 -16.48 -1.21
CA PHE A 82 0.50 -16.30 -0.22
C PHE A 82 0.59 -14.84 0.28
N LEU A 83 0.02 -13.88 -0.44
CA LEU A 83 -0.10 -12.50 0.02
C LEU A 83 -1.25 -12.40 1.01
N ARG A 84 -0.96 -11.77 2.15
CA ARG A 84 -1.92 -11.45 3.21
C ARG A 84 -2.08 -9.95 3.35
N ASP A 85 -3.28 -9.52 3.67
CA ASP A 85 -3.65 -8.12 3.94
C ASP A 85 -4.56 -8.04 5.17
N ILE A 86 -4.72 -6.83 5.74
CA ILE A 86 -5.76 -6.60 6.75
C ILE A 86 -7.04 -6.25 5.98
N ARG A 87 -8.16 -6.89 6.32
CA ARG A 87 -9.49 -6.58 5.77
C ARG A 87 -10.42 -6.14 6.87
N GLY A 88 -11.11 -5.03 6.62
CA GLY A 88 -12.24 -4.57 7.42
C GLY A 88 -13.54 -4.92 6.73
N GLU A 89 -14.38 -5.71 7.40
CA GLU A 89 -15.71 -6.09 6.94
C GLU A 89 -16.78 -5.27 7.68
N VAL A 90 -17.66 -4.64 6.92
CA VAL A 90 -18.84 -3.94 7.44
C VAL A 90 -20.03 -4.89 7.37
N MET A 91 -20.56 -5.24 8.54
CA MET A 91 -21.59 -6.26 8.69
C MET A 91 -22.98 -5.64 8.88
N GLU A 92 -24.01 -6.26 8.29
CA GLU A 92 -25.41 -6.10 8.69
C GLU A 92 -25.94 -7.48 9.09
N GLY A 93 -25.94 -7.76 10.40
CA GLY A 93 -26.16 -9.11 10.92
C GLY A 93 -25.06 -10.07 10.43
N ASP A 94 -25.45 -11.17 9.78
CA ASP A 94 -24.53 -12.17 9.23
C ASP A 94 -24.08 -11.87 7.79
N ILE A 95 -24.47 -10.72 7.23
CA ILE A 95 -24.20 -10.35 5.83
C ILE A 95 -23.10 -9.29 5.77
N VAL A 96 -22.04 -9.58 5.02
CA VAL A 96 -21.02 -8.58 4.65
C VAL A 96 -21.63 -7.61 3.63
N LYS A 97 -21.73 -6.34 4.00
CA LYS A 97 -22.19 -5.26 3.11
C LYS A 97 -21.07 -4.58 2.36
N ASP A 98 -19.92 -4.47 3.00
CA ASP A 98 -18.80 -3.74 2.47
C ASP A 98 -17.49 -4.34 2.99
N THR A 99 -16.47 -4.28 2.15
CA THR A 99 -15.14 -4.82 2.45
C THR A 99 -14.11 -3.80 1.99
N PHE A 100 -13.15 -3.49 2.85
CA PHE A 100 -11.99 -2.69 2.47
C PHE A 100 -10.69 -3.34 2.94
N ALA A 101 -9.65 -3.22 2.10
CA ALA A 101 -8.31 -3.68 2.43
C ALA A 101 -7.47 -2.52 2.97
N LEU A 102 -6.66 -2.81 3.98
CA LEU A 102 -5.86 -1.84 4.71
C LEU A 102 -4.37 -2.08 4.49
N GLY A 103 -3.67 -1.00 4.11
CA GLY A 103 -2.21 -0.94 4.08
C GLY A 103 -1.56 -1.84 3.02
N HIS A 104 -0.33 -2.25 3.29
CA HIS A 104 0.45 -3.09 2.37
C HIS A 104 0.18 -4.58 2.62
N CYS A 105 0.24 -5.38 1.56
CA CYS A 105 0.20 -6.83 1.69
C CYS A 105 1.59 -7.39 2.02
N ALA A 106 1.64 -8.56 2.66
CA ALA A 106 2.89 -9.25 2.98
C ALA A 106 2.80 -10.75 2.73
N GLU A 107 3.96 -11.38 2.52
CA GLU A 107 4.08 -12.83 2.30
C GLU A 107 4.04 -13.66 3.60
N SER A 108 3.93 -13.01 4.76
CA SER A 108 3.78 -13.65 6.06
C SER A 108 2.78 -12.89 6.92
N ASP A 109 2.20 -13.56 7.92
CA ASP A 109 1.17 -12.96 8.77
C ASP A 109 1.74 -11.85 9.65
N ARG A 110 3.03 -11.90 9.95
CA ARG A 110 3.63 -11.04 10.94
C ARG A 110 3.68 -9.55 10.56
N PRO A 111 4.17 -9.12 9.39
CA PRO A 111 4.11 -7.71 9.01
C PRO A 111 2.67 -7.17 9.00
N VAL A 112 1.70 -8.02 8.64
CA VAL A 112 0.27 -7.69 8.69
C VAL A 112 -0.19 -7.48 10.14
N LEU A 113 0.22 -8.36 11.06
CA LEU A 113 -0.09 -8.24 12.49
C LEU A 113 0.60 -7.04 13.15
N GLU A 114 1.84 -6.72 12.78
CA GLU A 114 2.56 -5.54 13.28
C GLU A 114 1.86 -4.24 12.83
N MET A 115 1.41 -4.19 11.57
CA MET A 115 0.60 -3.08 11.06
C MET A 115 -0.77 -3.01 11.74
N TRP A 116 -1.42 -4.15 12.00
CA TRP A 116 -2.68 -4.19 12.74
C TRP A 116 -2.51 -3.66 14.15
N GLU A 117 -1.47 -4.11 14.85
CA GLU A 117 -1.20 -3.72 16.22
C GLU A 117 -0.91 -2.22 16.35
N PHE A 118 -0.24 -1.63 15.35
CA PHE A 118 -0.10 -0.17 15.24
C PHE A 118 -1.47 0.52 15.22
N ILE A 119 -2.38 0.09 14.34
CA ILE A 119 -3.71 0.70 14.17
C ILE A 119 -4.55 0.49 15.43
N ARG A 120 -4.57 -0.72 15.98
CA ARG A 120 -5.31 -1.07 17.19
C ARG A 120 -4.83 -0.24 18.39
N ARG A 121 -3.52 -0.19 18.66
CA ARG A 121 -2.95 0.64 19.75
C ARG A 121 -3.30 2.11 19.56
N TYR A 122 -3.21 2.63 18.33
CA TYR A 122 -3.62 4.01 18.05
C TYR A 122 -5.10 4.25 18.41
N MET A 123 -5.99 3.36 17.96
CA MET A 123 -7.44 3.51 18.14
C MET A 123 -7.93 3.25 19.56
N GLU A 124 -7.28 2.35 20.31
CA GLU A 124 -7.72 1.92 21.64
C GLU A 124 -6.94 2.60 22.76
N GLU A 125 -5.61 2.64 22.66
CA GLU A 125 -4.73 3.13 23.73
C GLU A 125 -4.33 4.60 23.49
N GLY A 126 -4.17 5.00 22.24
CA GLY A 126 -3.82 6.35 21.83
C GLY A 126 -2.44 6.47 21.18
N PRO A 127 -2.09 7.68 20.69
CA PRO A 127 -0.92 7.88 19.85
C PRO A 127 0.42 7.62 20.57
N GLU A 128 0.48 7.85 21.88
CA GLU A 128 1.69 7.58 22.68
C GLU A 128 1.98 6.08 22.82
N ALA A 129 0.96 5.23 22.71
CA ALA A 129 1.14 3.79 22.79
C ALA A 129 1.79 3.22 21.52
N VAL A 130 1.74 3.91 20.38
CA VAL A 130 2.09 3.31 19.09
C VAL A 130 3.60 3.11 18.92
N ALA A 131 4.41 3.95 19.55
CA ALA A 131 5.87 3.86 19.49
C ALA A 131 6.51 4.30 20.81
N GLU A 132 7.08 3.33 21.52
CA GLU A 132 7.76 3.53 22.81
C GLU A 132 9.14 4.17 22.65
N VAL A 133 9.82 3.89 21.53
CA VAL A 133 11.14 4.41 21.23
C VAL A 133 11.02 5.57 20.24
N PRO A 134 11.57 6.77 20.53
CA PRO A 134 11.48 7.91 19.62
C PRO A 134 11.98 7.66 18.20
N LEU A 135 13.01 6.82 18.03
CA LEU A 135 13.53 6.42 16.71
C LEU A 135 12.55 5.58 15.89
N ASP A 136 11.48 5.05 16.50
CA ASP A 136 10.41 4.30 15.81
C ASP A 136 9.25 5.22 15.37
N LYS A 137 9.23 6.51 15.80
CA LYS A 137 8.18 7.50 15.46
C LYS A 137 8.47 8.16 14.09
N TYR A 138 8.31 7.42 12.99
CA TYR A 138 8.48 7.95 11.63
C TYR A 138 7.65 7.18 10.60
N VAL A 139 7.41 7.79 9.44
CA VAL A 139 6.80 7.10 8.30
C VAL A 139 7.89 6.52 7.41
N GLU A 140 7.87 5.21 7.16
CA GLU A 140 8.91 4.53 6.38
C GLU A 140 8.91 4.90 4.89
N LEU A 141 7.73 5.05 4.30
CA LEU A 141 7.57 5.23 2.86
C LEU A 141 7.30 6.69 2.52
N SER A 142 8.13 7.26 1.65
CA SER A 142 7.83 8.55 1.04
C SER A 142 6.78 8.38 -0.04
N VAL A 143 5.64 9.04 0.15
CA VAL A 143 4.55 9.10 -0.85
C VAL A 143 4.70 10.28 -1.82
N ALA A 144 5.78 11.05 -1.70
CA ALA A 144 5.98 12.25 -2.52
C ALA A 144 6.16 11.88 -4.00
N PRO A 145 5.39 12.50 -4.93
CA PRO A 145 5.38 12.18 -6.36
C PRO A 145 6.59 12.76 -7.11
N THR A 146 7.80 12.49 -6.63
CA THR A 146 9.05 13.01 -7.21
C THR A 146 9.67 12.01 -8.18
N LEU A 147 10.42 12.50 -9.17
CA LEU A 147 11.17 11.64 -10.10
C LEU A 147 12.20 10.78 -9.35
N LYS A 148 12.82 11.33 -8.29
CA LYS A 148 13.74 10.61 -7.40
C LYS A 148 13.06 9.40 -6.76
N ASN A 149 11.87 9.58 -6.17
CA ASN A 149 11.12 8.47 -5.56
C ASN A 149 10.65 7.45 -6.59
N CYS A 150 10.28 7.89 -7.80
CA CYS A 150 9.96 6.98 -8.90
C CYS A 150 11.17 6.12 -9.28
N LEU A 151 12.35 6.72 -9.39
CA LEU A 151 13.59 6.00 -9.70
C LEU A 151 13.97 5.00 -8.61
N ILE A 152 13.91 5.41 -7.33
CA ILE A 152 14.21 4.51 -6.21
C ILE A 152 13.22 3.34 -6.19
N SER A 153 11.93 3.61 -6.41
CA SER A 153 10.89 2.56 -6.52
C SER A 153 11.18 1.60 -7.68
N ALA A 154 11.60 2.11 -8.84
CA ALA A 154 11.94 1.30 -10.01
C ALA A 154 13.14 0.38 -9.75
N VAL A 155 14.17 0.90 -9.09
CA VAL A 155 15.35 0.11 -8.68
C VAL A 155 14.97 -0.98 -7.68
N GLY A 156 14.10 -0.66 -6.71
CA GLY A 156 13.57 -1.61 -5.74
C GLY A 156 12.77 -2.73 -6.40
N PHE A 157 11.82 -2.37 -7.28
CA PHE A 157 10.95 -3.33 -7.98
C PHE A 157 11.75 -4.27 -8.92
N THR A 158 12.76 -3.74 -9.60
CA THR A 158 13.63 -4.54 -10.48
C THR A 158 14.72 -5.31 -9.73
N ASN A 159 14.80 -5.16 -8.39
CA ASN A 159 15.85 -5.72 -7.55
C ASN A 159 17.28 -5.41 -8.08
N ALA A 160 17.45 -4.20 -8.63
CA ALA A 160 18.71 -3.73 -9.23
C ALA A 160 19.66 -3.16 -8.16
N THR A 161 20.00 -4.01 -7.19
CA THR A 161 20.79 -3.62 -6.01
C THR A 161 22.29 -3.43 -6.32
N THR A 162 22.81 -4.03 -7.40
CA THR A 162 24.21 -3.91 -7.81
C THR A 162 24.40 -3.02 -9.05
N PRO A 163 25.56 -2.38 -9.24
CA PRO A 163 25.84 -1.55 -10.42
C PRO A 163 25.64 -2.30 -11.75
N THR A 164 26.08 -3.55 -11.83
CA THR A 164 25.93 -4.38 -13.04
C THR A 164 24.46 -4.59 -13.40
N LYS A 165 23.60 -4.93 -12.41
CA LYS A 165 22.16 -5.08 -12.64
C LYS A 165 21.52 -3.76 -13.08
N ARG A 166 21.95 -2.63 -12.51
CA ARG A 166 21.43 -1.30 -12.89
C ARG A 166 21.75 -0.94 -14.34
N ILE A 167 22.96 -1.23 -14.81
CA ILE A 167 23.35 -1.00 -16.20
C ILE A 167 22.53 -1.91 -17.12
N LEU A 168 22.50 -3.21 -16.82
CA LEU A 168 21.78 -4.20 -17.62
C LEU A 168 20.27 -3.91 -17.73
N LEU A 169 19.64 -3.48 -16.63
CA LEU A 169 18.21 -3.20 -16.54
C LEU A 169 17.85 -1.73 -16.75
N SER A 170 18.82 -0.87 -17.08
CA SER A 170 18.62 0.57 -17.26
C SER A 170 17.47 0.96 -18.20
N PRO A 171 17.22 0.30 -19.35
CA PRO A 171 16.06 0.66 -20.18
C PRO A 171 14.73 0.37 -19.46
N PHE A 172 14.64 -0.73 -18.72
CA PHE A 172 13.44 -1.08 -17.95
C PHE A 172 13.24 -0.16 -16.75
N ILE A 173 14.32 0.16 -16.03
CA ILE A 173 14.29 1.10 -14.91
C ILE A 173 13.85 2.49 -15.38
N GLY A 174 14.42 2.97 -16.50
CA GLY A 174 14.04 4.25 -17.11
C GLY A 174 12.57 4.29 -17.51
N LEU A 175 12.10 3.26 -18.23
CA LEU A 175 10.69 3.16 -18.64
C LEU A 175 9.74 3.14 -17.45
N PHE A 176 10.01 2.29 -16.44
CA PHE A 176 9.20 2.21 -15.22
C PHE A 176 9.16 3.56 -14.48
N THR A 177 10.33 4.21 -14.36
CA THR A 177 10.45 5.52 -13.72
C THR A 177 9.59 6.56 -14.42
N LEU A 178 9.66 6.63 -15.76
CA LEU A 178 8.89 7.58 -16.56
C LEU A 178 7.39 7.31 -16.50
N VAL A 179 6.97 6.05 -16.65
CA VAL A 179 5.57 5.64 -16.56
C VAL A 179 4.98 6.00 -15.20
N ARG A 180 5.66 5.65 -14.09
CA ARG A 180 5.20 5.98 -12.74
C ARG A 180 5.16 7.49 -12.50
N TRP A 181 6.16 8.22 -12.98
CA TRP A 181 6.17 9.67 -12.88
C TRP A 181 5.02 10.32 -13.66
N LEU A 182 4.72 9.81 -14.86
CA LEU A 182 3.60 10.29 -15.67
C LEU A 182 2.26 10.00 -15.00
N VAL A 183 2.08 8.81 -14.40
CA VAL A 183 0.90 8.48 -13.58
C VAL A 183 0.69 9.53 -12.48
N PHE A 184 1.74 9.88 -11.73
CA PHE A 184 1.60 10.91 -10.70
C PHE A 184 1.27 12.30 -11.24
N LYS A 185 1.68 12.62 -12.48
CA LYS A 185 1.37 13.91 -13.10
C LYS A 185 -0.04 13.99 -13.67
N THR A 186 -0.62 12.87 -14.08
CA THR A 186 -1.97 12.83 -14.66
C THR A 186 -3.05 12.53 -13.62
N CYS A 187 -2.71 11.82 -12.54
CA CYS A 187 -3.64 11.48 -11.47
C CYS A 187 -3.84 12.62 -10.46
N LYS A 188 -4.98 12.59 -9.78
CA LYS A 188 -5.44 13.58 -8.81
C LYS A 188 -5.14 13.14 -7.39
N GLU A 189 -4.92 14.11 -6.51
CA GLU A 189 -4.84 13.84 -5.08
C GLU A 189 -6.24 13.61 -4.50
N PRO A 190 -6.46 12.51 -3.75
CA PRO A 190 -7.74 12.25 -3.11
C PRO A 190 -7.99 13.27 -1.99
N GLN A 191 -9.18 13.86 -1.97
CA GLN A 191 -9.61 14.80 -0.95
C GLN A 191 -10.92 14.32 -0.33
N PHE A 192 -10.98 14.28 1.00
CA PHE A 192 -12.26 14.03 1.65
C PHE A 192 -13.13 15.30 1.60
N PRO A 193 -14.46 15.16 1.68
CA PRO A 193 -15.39 16.26 1.83
C PRO A 193 -15.05 17.17 3.01
N PRO A 194 -15.38 18.47 2.93
CA PRO A 194 -15.03 19.46 3.96
C PRO A 194 -15.45 19.07 5.38
N GLU A 195 -16.58 18.37 5.53
CA GLU A 195 -17.07 17.90 6.82
C GLU A 195 -16.14 16.87 7.47
N ILE A 196 -15.58 15.94 6.69
CA ILE A 196 -14.62 14.93 7.19
C ILE A 196 -13.26 15.59 7.44
N GLU A 197 -12.83 16.51 6.58
CA GLU A 197 -11.60 17.27 6.77
C GLU A 197 -11.65 18.12 8.05
N ALA A 198 -12.79 18.76 8.33
CA ALA A 198 -13.00 19.49 9.57
C ALA A 198 -13.01 18.57 10.81
N GLU A 199 -13.66 17.41 10.73
CA GLU A 199 -13.70 16.43 11.82
C GLU A 199 -12.32 15.79 12.09
N CYS A 200 -11.49 15.62 11.06
CA CYS A 200 -10.16 15.00 11.14
C CYS A 200 -9.00 16.00 11.20
N ARG A 201 -9.28 17.27 11.52
CA ARG A 201 -8.26 18.30 11.57
C ARG A 201 -7.22 17.99 12.66
N VAL A 202 -5.95 17.91 12.24
CA VAL A 202 -4.81 17.75 13.14
C VAL A 202 -4.41 19.13 13.67
N GLU A 203 -4.12 19.20 14.98
CA GLU A 203 -3.65 20.44 15.60
C GLU A 203 -2.25 20.79 15.08
N PRO A 204 -1.96 22.07 14.72
CA PRO A 204 -0.68 22.45 14.12
C PRO A 204 0.57 22.07 14.93
N ASN A 205 0.43 21.93 16.25
CA ASN A 205 1.54 21.62 17.17
C ASN A 205 1.36 20.26 17.88
N ASP A 206 0.62 19.32 17.28
CA ASP A 206 0.46 17.98 17.86
C ASP A 206 1.81 17.23 17.88
N PRO A 207 2.34 16.84 19.06
CA PRO A 207 3.63 16.15 19.17
C PRO A 207 3.62 14.74 18.54
N ASN A 208 2.44 14.23 18.17
CA ASN A 208 2.26 12.91 17.56
C ASN A 208 2.23 12.96 16.03
N VAL A 209 2.53 14.11 15.41
CA VAL A 209 2.75 14.19 13.97
C VAL A 209 4.12 13.61 13.65
N TRP A 210 4.12 12.43 13.04
CA TRP A 210 5.36 11.76 12.69
C TRP A 210 5.97 12.36 11.41
N PRO A 211 7.31 12.50 11.35
CA PRO A 211 7.98 13.03 10.17
C PRO A 211 7.81 12.07 8.99
N ILE A 212 7.50 12.65 7.83
CA ILE A 212 7.38 11.94 6.55
C ILE A 212 8.64 12.26 5.74
N PRO A 213 9.37 11.25 5.25
CA PRO A 213 10.57 11.50 4.47
C PRO A 213 10.20 12.07 3.10
N ALA A 214 10.95 13.07 2.63
CA ALA A 214 10.79 13.62 1.28
C ALA A 214 11.31 12.64 0.21
N SER A 215 12.23 11.76 0.59
CA SER A 215 12.64 10.64 -0.28
C SER A 215 12.86 9.32 0.44
N ILE A 216 12.64 8.22 -0.28
CA ILE A 216 12.87 6.86 0.25
C ILE A 216 14.32 6.76 0.74
N GLY A 217 14.49 6.37 2.01
CA GLY A 217 15.81 6.22 2.65
C GLY A 217 16.42 7.51 3.21
N GLU A 218 15.68 8.62 3.26
CA GLU A 218 16.18 9.89 3.81
C GLU A 218 16.60 9.78 5.29
N PHE A 219 15.72 9.27 6.17
CA PHE A 219 16.06 9.15 7.60
C PHE A 219 17.23 8.21 7.85
N ALA A 220 17.41 7.19 7.02
CA ALA A 220 18.60 6.33 7.05
C ALA A 220 19.91 7.09 6.79
N ALA A 221 19.85 8.20 6.04
CA ALA A 221 21.01 9.04 5.74
C ALA A 221 21.18 10.21 6.72
N THR A 222 20.09 10.71 7.30
CA THR A 222 20.09 11.97 8.07
C THR A 222 19.94 11.79 9.59
N VAL A 223 19.38 10.66 10.06
CA VAL A 223 19.10 10.43 11.48
C VAL A 223 20.13 9.46 12.06
N PRO A 224 21.00 9.91 13.00
CA PRO A 224 21.97 9.03 13.65
C PRO A 224 21.30 7.89 14.43
N GLY A 225 21.87 6.68 14.37
CA GLY A 225 21.34 5.51 15.09
C GLY A 225 20.12 4.85 14.44
N PHE A 226 19.56 5.46 13.38
CA PHE A 226 18.37 4.96 12.70
C PHE A 226 18.60 3.59 12.05
N ILE A 227 19.73 3.43 11.34
CA ILE A 227 20.07 2.18 10.66
C ILE A 227 20.34 1.06 11.66
N GLU A 228 21.05 1.36 12.74
CA GLU A 228 21.31 0.42 13.83
C GLU A 228 20.00 -0.08 14.44
N ARG A 229 19.10 0.85 14.80
CA ARG A 229 17.77 0.53 15.32
C ARG A 229 16.93 -0.30 14.35
N ALA A 230 16.92 0.08 13.07
CA ALA A 230 16.19 -0.66 12.04
C ALA A 230 16.72 -2.10 11.87
N ARG A 231 18.04 -2.29 11.93
CA ARG A 231 18.66 -3.64 11.90
C ARG A 231 18.28 -4.46 13.13
N GLU A 232 18.33 -3.87 14.32
CA GLU A 232 17.91 -4.55 15.55
C GLU A 232 16.45 -5.02 15.48
N LYS A 233 15.56 -4.15 15.01
CA LYS A 233 14.13 -4.48 14.83
C LYS A 233 13.95 -5.61 13.81
N ALA A 234 14.65 -5.55 12.68
CA ALA A 234 14.61 -6.59 11.66
C ALA A 234 15.13 -7.94 12.18
N GLN A 235 16.23 -7.95 12.93
CA GLN A 235 16.78 -9.17 13.54
C GLN A 235 15.84 -9.77 14.57
N ARG A 236 15.24 -8.96 15.45
CA ARG A 236 14.21 -9.41 16.41
C ARG A 236 13.00 -9.99 15.68
N GLY A 237 12.56 -9.31 14.62
CA GLY A 237 11.52 -9.76 13.71
C GLY A 237 11.79 -11.17 13.18
N GLN A 238 12.95 -11.35 12.54
CA GLN A 238 13.38 -12.64 11.98
C GLN A 238 13.52 -13.73 13.04
N ALA A 239 14.09 -13.43 14.20
CA ALA A 239 14.27 -14.42 15.27
C ALA A 239 12.93 -14.98 15.77
N GLN A 240 11.95 -14.11 15.98
CA GLN A 240 10.62 -14.52 16.40
C GLN A 240 9.82 -15.19 15.26
N ASP A 241 9.93 -14.75 14.00
CA ASP A 241 9.30 -15.45 12.86
C ASP A 241 9.86 -16.87 12.68
N ASN A 242 11.17 -17.05 12.89
CA ASN A 242 11.79 -18.36 12.93
C ASN A 242 11.28 -19.22 14.09
N ALA A 243 10.97 -18.61 15.24
CA ALA A 243 10.39 -19.32 16.39
C ALA A 243 8.94 -19.76 16.10
N ASP A 244 8.14 -18.90 15.47
CA ASP A 244 6.74 -19.20 15.12
C ASP A 244 6.64 -20.29 14.04
N ARG A 245 7.63 -20.40 13.15
CA ARG A 245 7.73 -21.47 12.15
C ARG A 245 8.18 -22.81 12.73
N GLN A 246 8.77 -22.85 13.94
CA GLN A 246 9.14 -24.13 14.55
C GLN A 246 7.86 -24.87 14.99
N PRO A 247 7.68 -26.15 14.61
CA PRO A 247 6.53 -26.91 15.05
C PRO A 247 6.53 -26.99 16.58
N HIS A 248 5.43 -26.54 17.19
CA HIS A 248 5.22 -26.67 18.63
C HIS A 248 5.49 -28.14 19.02
N PRO A 249 6.39 -28.43 19.99
CA PRO A 249 6.70 -29.80 20.35
C PRO A 249 5.39 -30.49 20.73
N MET A 250 5.04 -31.56 20.01
CA MET A 250 3.86 -32.36 20.28
C MET A 250 3.84 -32.67 21.78
N ARG A 251 2.87 -32.08 22.49
CA ARG A 251 2.64 -32.32 23.91
C ARG A 251 2.39 -33.81 24.04
N LYS A 252 3.41 -34.59 24.42
CA LYS A 252 3.32 -36.05 24.57
C LYS A 252 2.09 -36.31 25.43
N ARG A 253 1.00 -36.82 24.82
CA ARG A 253 -0.16 -37.32 25.56
C ARG A 253 0.40 -38.39 26.49
N ARG A 254 0.53 -38.07 27.78
CA ARG A 254 0.77 -39.05 28.83
C ARG A 254 -0.36 -40.07 28.71
N ARG A 255 -0.09 -41.23 28.10
CA ARG A 255 -0.98 -42.38 28.18
C ARG A 255 -1.07 -42.71 29.67
N ARG A 256 -2.16 -42.29 30.32
CA ARG A 256 -2.57 -42.89 31.59
C ARG A 256 -2.85 -44.35 31.26
N ARG A 257 -1.95 -45.25 31.68
CA ARG A 257 -2.27 -46.68 31.75
C ARG A 257 -3.36 -46.79 32.82
N ALA A 258 -4.59 -47.04 32.39
CA ALA A 258 -5.60 -47.65 33.24
C ALA A 258 -5.28 -49.15 33.35
N GLN A 259 -5.70 -49.71 34.48
CA GLN A 259 -5.35 -51.00 35.07
C GLN A 259 -5.48 -52.20 34.13
#